data_AF-A0A437AJF3-F1
#
_entry.id   AF-A0A437AJF3-F1
#
_cell.length_a   1.000
_cell.length_b   1.000
_cell.length_c   1.000
_cell.angle_alpha   90.00
_cell.angle_beta   90.00
_cell.angle_gamma   90.00
#
_symmetry.space_group_name_H-M   'P 1'
#
loop_
_entity.id
_entity.type
_entity.pdbx_description
1 polymer ?
#
loop_
_entity_poly.entity_id
_entity_poly.type
_entity_poly.pdbx_seq_one_letter_code
_entity_poly.pdbx_strand_id
1 'polypeptide(L)' 'MSKGSIARAGKVKNQTPKVEKQEKPRQKTGRARRRELFEKRKANNLFETRKMKMNPQAH' A
#
# COMPACT_ATOMS: atom_id res chain seq x y z
N MET A 1 31.67 -13.72 -26.71
CA MET A 1 31.93 -13.64 -25.25
C MET A 1 31.23 -12.41 -24.68
N SER A 2 29.92 -12.46 -24.40
CA SER A 2 29.26 -11.36 -23.67
C SER A 2 29.22 -11.69 -22.17
N LYS A 3 30.33 -11.41 -21.47
CA LYS A 3 30.38 -11.48 -20.01
C LYS A 3 29.71 -10.23 -19.44
N GLY A 4 28.38 -10.25 -19.33
CA GLY A 4 27.65 -9.22 -18.59
C GLY A 4 28.14 -9.15 -17.14
N SER A 5 28.41 -7.95 -16.62
CA SER A 5 28.95 -7.76 -15.27
C SER A 5 27.89 -8.04 -14.18
N ILE A 6 28.15 -9.04 -13.34
CA ILE A 6 27.36 -9.42 -12.16
C ILE A 6 27.55 -8.43 -11.00
N ALA A 7 28.57 -7.56 -11.06
CA ALA A 7 28.99 -6.68 -9.96
C ALA A 7 27.92 -5.70 -9.46
N ARG A 8 26.82 -5.50 -10.20
CA ARG A 8 25.72 -4.61 -9.84
C ARG A 8 24.53 -5.31 -9.15
N ALA A 9 24.57 -6.65 -9.03
CA ALA A 9 23.51 -7.40 -8.39
C ALA A 9 23.32 -6.94 -6.93
N GLY A 10 22.10 -6.58 -6.55
CA GLY A 10 21.76 -6.17 -5.18
C GLY A 10 22.14 -4.74 -4.78
N LYS A 11 22.82 -3.95 -5.65
CA LYS A 11 23.29 -2.57 -5.32
C LYS A 11 22.22 -1.72 -4.64
N VAL A 12 21.03 -1.61 -5.26
CA VAL A 12 19.98 -0.69 -4.80
C VAL A 12 19.40 -1.11 -3.44
N LYS A 13 19.12 -2.40 -3.25
CA LYS A 13 18.55 -2.92 -1.99
C LYS A 13 19.53 -2.78 -0.81
N ASN A 14 20.83 -2.86 -1.08
CA ASN A 14 21.87 -2.68 -0.05
C ASN A 14 22.14 -1.20 0.25
N GLN A 15 21.90 -0.31 -0.72
CA GLN A 15 22.01 1.14 -0.53
C GLN A 15 20.82 1.73 0.23
N THR A 16 19.63 1.14 0.14
CA THR A 16 18.45 1.66 0.84
C THR A 16 18.57 1.47 2.35
N PRO A 17 18.45 2.53 3.17
CA PRO A 17 18.51 2.39 4.63
C PRO A 17 17.38 1.51 5.13
N LYS A 18 17.66 0.72 6.17
CA LYS A 18 16.65 -0.14 6.78
C LYS A 18 15.69 0.71 7.61
N VAL A 19 14.40 0.69 7.23
CA VAL A 19 13.32 1.28 8.03
C VAL A 19 12.52 0.15 8.67
N GLU A 20 12.43 0.16 10.00
CA GLU A 20 11.63 -0.81 10.75
C GLU A 20 10.13 -0.53 10.63
N LYS A 21 9.31 -1.56 10.84
CA LYS A 21 7.86 -1.39 10.82
C LYS A 21 7.42 -0.75 12.13
N GLN A 22 6.65 0.32 12.03
CA GLN A 22 5.98 0.91 13.18
C GLN A 22 4.90 -0.05 13.72
N GLU A 23 4.69 -0.02 15.03
CA GLU A 23 3.55 -0.69 15.66
C GLU A 23 2.24 -0.07 15.18
N LYS A 24 1.30 -0.92 14.77
CA LYS A 24 -0.01 -0.50 14.26
C LYS A 24 -1.10 -1.29 14.97
N PRO A 25 -2.27 -0.68 15.24
CA PRO A 25 -3.39 -1.39 15.83
C PRO A 25 -3.78 -2.57 14.93
N ARG A 26 -4.21 -3.67 15.57
CA ARG A 26 -4.67 -4.86 14.85
C ARG A 26 -5.86 -4.47 13.97
N GLN A 27 -5.73 -4.72 12.68
CA GLN A 27 -6.82 -4.47 11.74
C GLN A 27 -7.93 -5.50 11.97
N LYS A 28 -9.18 -5.04 11.85
CA LYS A 28 -10.34 -5.94 11.83
C LYS A 28 -10.20 -6.94 10.68
N THR A 29 -10.64 -8.17 10.90
CA THR A 29 -10.62 -9.24 9.89
C THR A 29 -12.04 -9.69 9.56
N GLY A 30 -12.20 -10.50 8.49
CA GLY A 30 -13.47 -11.10 8.11
C GLY A 30 -14.61 -10.10 7.85
N ARG A 31 -15.80 -10.41 8.39
CA ARG A 31 -17.02 -9.60 8.22
C ARG A 31 -16.88 -8.18 8.77
N ALA A 32 -16.16 -8.01 9.88
CA ALA A 32 -15.96 -6.72 10.50
C ALA A 32 -15.19 -5.76 9.57
N ARG A 33 -14.18 -6.27 8.86
CA ARG A 33 -13.44 -5.49 7.83
C ARG A 33 -14.32 -5.11 6.65
N ARG A 34 -15.15 -6.05 6.16
CA ARG A 34 -16.06 -5.78 5.03
C ARG A 34 -17.07 -4.70 5.38
N ARG A 35 -17.56 -4.69 6.62
CA ARG A 35 -18.48 -3.65 7.11
C ARG A 35 -17.82 -2.27 7.13
N GLU A 36 -16.63 -2.17 7.70
CA GLU A 36 -15.88 -0.92 7.75
C GLU A 36 -15.58 -0.35 6.35
N LEU A 37 -15.21 -1.22 5.39
CA LEU A 37 -14.99 -0.81 4.00
C LEU A 37 -16.27 -0.32 3.33
N PHE A 38 -17.41 -0.99 3.56
CA PHE A 38 -18.70 -0.57 3.03
C PHE A 38 -19.11 0.80 3.56
N GLU A 39 -18.98 1.02 4.87
CA GLU A 39 -19.31 2.30 5.50
C GLU A 39 -18.45 3.43 4.96
N LYS A 40 -17.12 3.24 4.82
CA LYS A 40 -16.21 4.21 4.21
C LYS A 40 -16.59 4.55 2.77
N ARG A 41 -16.93 3.54 1.95
CA ARG A 41 -17.33 3.72 0.54
C ARG A 41 -18.67 4.42 0.41
N LYS A 42 -19.63 4.09 1.29
CA LYS A 42 -20.94 4.73 1.35
C LYS A 42 -20.80 6.20 1.73
N ALA A 43 -20.03 6.51 2.78
CA ALA A 43 -19.80 7.88 3.22
C ALA A 43 -19.15 8.76 2.13
N ASN A 44 -18.28 8.17 1.31
CA ASN A 44 -17.62 8.85 0.19
C ASN A 44 -18.41 8.76 -1.13
N ASN A 45 -19.71 8.47 -1.09
CA ASN A 45 -20.63 8.45 -2.24
C ASN A 45 -20.17 7.59 -3.43
N LEU A 46 -19.38 6.54 -3.19
CA LEU A 46 -18.89 5.66 -4.26
C LEU A 46 -20.03 4.98 -5.01
N PHE A 47 -21.09 4.59 -4.31
CA PHE A 47 -22.20 3.87 -4.91
C PHE A 47 -23.10 4.76 -5.78
N GLU A 48 -23.11 6.06 -5.51
CA GLU A 48 -23.90 7.05 -6.26
C GLU A 48 -23.10 7.58 -7.46
N THR A 49 -21.91 8.11 -7.18
CA THR A 49 -21.10 8.80 -8.20
C THR A 49 -20.26 7.84 -9.06
N ARG A 50 -20.06 6.60 -8.61
CA ARG A 50 -19.10 5.61 -9.14
C ARG A 50 -17.67 6.14 -9.30
N LYS A 51 -17.36 7.30 -8.72
CA LYS A 51 -16.08 8.00 -8.82
C LYS A 51 -15.58 8.26 -7.41
N MET A 52 -14.48 7.62 -7.03
CA MET A 52 -13.84 7.84 -5.73
C MET A 52 -12.32 7.68 -5.86
N LYS A 53 -11.56 8.67 -5.39
CA LYS A 53 -10.10 8.58 -5.31
C LYS A 53 -9.73 7.86 -4.02
N MET A 54 -9.17 6.66 -4.14
CA MET A 54 -8.65 5.90 -3.01
C MET A 54 -7.25 6.42 -2.64
N ASN A 55 -7.03 6.67 -1.34
CA ASN A 55 -5.74 7.13 -0.79
C ASN A 55 -5.17 8.39 -1.47
N PRO A 56 -5.87 9.54 -1.43
CA PRO A 56 -5.29 10.79 -1.89
C PRO A 56 -4.09 11.16 -1.00
N GLN A 57 -2.93 11.35 -1.62
CA GLN A 57 -1.75 11.88 -0.94
C GLN A 57 -1.65 13.37 -1.24
N ALA A 58 -1.29 14.16 -0.22
CA ALA A 58 -0.84 15.53 -0.44
C ALA A 58 0.54 15.48 -1.11
N HIS A 59 0.72 16.28 -2.15
CA HIS A 59 2.03 16.52 -2.76
C HIS A 59 2.85 17.48 -1.92
#